data_AF-A0AAN8J1C2-F1
#
_entry.id   AF-A0AAN8J1C2-F1
#
_cell.length_a   1.000
_cell.length_b   1.000
_cell.length_c   1.000
_cell.angle_alpha   90.00
_cell.angle_beta   90.00
_cell.angle_gamma   90.00
#
_symmetry.space_group_name_H-M   'P 1'
#
loop_
_entity.id
_entity.type
_entity.pdbx_description
1 polymer ?
#
loop_
_entity_poly.entity_id
_entity_poly.type
_entity_poly.pdbx_seq_one_letter_code
_entity_poly.pdbx_strand_id
1 'polypeptide(L)'
;MLRRLGHAYEIYPFIFLNAYIIVAIIVTGVYSFFKIEVWFDRSRGKLHPPWEWERAKDNYWKQPCVFFDFNGVTRKRCELMEVLQDEMVAAAKKRGTR
;
A
#
# COMPACT_ATOMS: atom_id res chain seq x y z
N MET A 1 -27.45 25.81 -15.82
CA MET A 1 -27.97 24.47 -15.51
C MET A 1 -28.21 24.23 -14.01
N LEU A 2 -27.44 24.82 -13.10
CA LEU A 2 -27.60 24.64 -11.64
C LEU A 2 -28.91 25.20 -11.02
N ARG A 3 -29.54 26.22 -11.64
CA ARG A 3 -30.80 26.83 -11.15
C ARG A 3 -32.02 25.88 -11.18
N ARG A 4 -31.99 24.79 -11.96
CA ARG A 4 -33.09 23.82 -12.07
C ARG A 4 -33.01 22.68 -11.06
N LEU A 5 -31.87 22.49 -10.37
CA LEU A 5 -31.73 21.44 -9.35
C LEU A 5 -32.54 21.74 -8.07
N GLY A 6 -32.81 23.01 -7.77
CA GLY A 6 -33.48 23.43 -6.53
C GLY A 6 -34.92 22.93 -6.35
N HIS A 7 -35.56 22.42 -7.41
CA HIS A 7 -36.91 21.84 -7.33
C HIS A 7 -36.94 20.31 -7.36
N ALA A 8 -35.83 19.65 -7.71
CA ALA A 8 -35.76 18.20 -7.86
C ALA A 8 -35.06 17.58 -6.64
N TYR A 9 -35.74 17.64 -5.48
CA TYR A 9 -35.16 17.20 -4.21
C TYR A 9 -34.79 15.71 -4.19
N GLU A 10 -35.52 14.89 -4.95
CA GLU A 10 -35.29 13.47 -5.11
C GLU A 10 -33.94 13.13 -5.77
N ILE A 11 -33.31 14.09 -6.46
CA ILE A 11 -32.04 13.88 -7.16
C ILE A 11 -30.83 14.07 -6.24
N TYR A 12 -30.96 14.84 -5.14
CA TYR A 12 -29.84 15.09 -4.23
C TYR A 12 -29.23 13.81 -3.61
N PRO A 13 -30.02 12.81 -3.17
CA PRO A 13 -29.46 11.54 -2.68
C PRO A 13 -28.63 10.81 -3.74
N PHE A 14 -29.06 10.83 -5.01
CA PHE A 14 -28.30 10.20 -6.10
C PHE A 14 -27.02 10.95 -6.42
N ILE A 15 -27.03 12.28 -6.40
CA ILE A 15 -25.82 13.09 -6.58
C ILE A 15 -24.83 12.82 -5.44
N PHE A 16 -25.31 12.79 -4.19
CA PHE A 16 -24.49 12.48 -3.03
C PHE A 16 -23.88 11.07 -3.13
N LEU A 17 -24.68 10.07 -3.48
CA LEU A 17 -24.21 8.69 -3.65
C LEU A 17 -23.13 8.61 -4.74
N ASN A 18 -23.32 9.27 -5.88
CA ASN A 18 -22.33 9.31 -6.95
C ASN A 18 -21.03 9.97 -6.49
N ALA A 19 -21.11 11.13 -5.83
CA ALA A 19 -19.95 11.82 -5.28
C ALA A 19 -19.21 10.93 -4.26
N TYR A 20 -19.96 10.26 -3.38
CA TYR A 20 -19.41 9.33 -2.39
C TYR A 20 -18.66 8.17 -3.05
N ILE A 21 -19.23 7.54 -4.08
CA ILE A 21 -18.59 6.45 -4.82
C ILE A 21 -17.29 6.93 -5.49
N ILE A 22 -17.32 8.09 -6.14
CA ILE A 22 -16.12 8.66 -6.80
C ILE A 22 -15.02 8.90 -5.77
N VAL A 23 -15.35 9.50 -4.63
CA VAL A 23 -14.39 9.71 -3.54
C VAL A 23 -13.86 8.39 -3.00
N ALA A 24 -14.73 7.40 -2.78
CA ALA A 24 -14.33 6.07 -2.30
C ALA A 24 -13.35 5.37 -3.27
N ILE A 25 -13.57 5.49 -4.59
CA ILE A 25 -12.67 4.97 -5.62
C ILE A 25 -11.31 5.67 -5.55
N ILE A 26 -11.29 7.00 -5.47
CA ILE A 26 -10.03 7.78 -5.38
C ILE A 26 -9.26 7.40 -4.11
N VAL A 27 -9.94 7.34 -2.95
CA VAL A 27 -9.32 6.97 -1.68
C VAL A 27 -8.75 5.56 -1.74
N THR A 28 -9.50 4.60 -2.30
CA THR A 28 -9.05 3.21 -2.44
C THR A 28 -7.87 3.09 -3.40
N GLY A 29 -7.87 3.86 -4.49
CA GLY A 29 -6.75 3.94 -5.43
C GLY A 29 -5.50 4.49 -4.74
N VAL A 30 -5.61 5.65 -4.08
CA VAL A 30 -4.53 6.27 -3.30
C VAL A 30 -4.00 5.32 -2.24
N TYR A 31 -4.86 4.65 -1.47
CA TYR A 31 -4.46 3.67 -0.48
C TYR A 31 -3.70 2.49 -1.09
N SER A 32 -4.13 2.00 -2.25
CA SER A 32 -3.49 0.87 -2.94
C SER A 32 -2.06 1.18 -3.35
N PHE A 33 -1.74 2.45 -3.67
CA PHE A 33 -0.39 2.88 -4.00
C PHE A 33 0.59 2.88 -2.81
N PHE A 34 0.10 2.87 -1.56
CA PHE A 34 0.95 2.78 -0.38
C PHE A 34 1.41 1.35 -0.04
N LYS A 35 0.91 0.33 -0.75
CA LYS A 35 1.34 -1.07 -0.55
C LYS A 35 2.77 -1.29 -1.03
N ILE A 36 3.52 -2.12 -0.31
CA ILE A 36 4.92 -2.49 -0.60
C ILE A 36 5.12 -3.03 -2.03
N GLU A 37 4.08 -3.65 -2.59
CA GLU A 37 4.09 -4.29 -3.91
C GLU A 37 4.09 -3.28 -5.07
N VAL A 38 3.61 -2.05 -4.85
CA VAL A 38 3.39 -1.10 -5.94
C VAL A 38 4.67 -0.31 -6.24
N TRP A 39 5.21 -0.55 -7.43
CA TRP A 39 6.47 0.03 -7.88
C TRP A 39 6.22 1.30 -8.72
N PHE A 40 6.32 2.47 -8.08
CA PHE A 40 6.08 3.75 -8.75
C PHE A 40 7.35 4.38 -9.34
N ASP A 41 8.51 4.20 -8.68
CA ASP A 41 9.78 4.79 -9.11
C ASP A 41 10.72 3.72 -9.69
N ARG A 42 10.84 3.72 -11.02
CA ARG A 42 11.81 2.90 -11.78
C ARG A 42 13.11 3.66 -12.10
N SER A 43 13.24 4.91 -11.67
CA SER A 43 14.12 5.90 -12.29
C SER A 43 15.46 6.12 -11.58
N ARG A 44 15.93 5.20 -10.73
CA ARG A 44 17.28 5.27 -10.16
C ARG A 44 17.94 3.90 -10.27
N GLY A 45 19.25 3.87 -10.54
CA GLY A 45 20.11 2.69 -10.76
C GLY A 45 20.23 1.69 -9.60
N LYS A 46 19.11 1.35 -8.98
CA LYS A 46 18.88 0.34 -7.97
C LYS A 46 17.84 -0.60 -8.53
N LEU A 47 18.32 -1.57 -9.31
CA LEU A 47 17.55 -2.70 -9.86
C LEU A 47 17.14 -3.69 -8.76
N HIS A 48 16.75 -3.19 -7.58
CA HIS A 48 16.40 -4.00 -6.42
C HIS A 48 14.90 -4.27 -6.46
N PRO A 49 14.46 -5.53 -6.65
CA PRO A 49 13.06 -5.86 -6.72
C PRO A 49 12.29 -5.43 -5.46
N PRO A 50 10.97 -5.17 -5.54
CA PRO A 50 10.19 -4.72 -4.38
C PRO A 50 10.18 -5.71 -3.21
N TRP A 51 10.40 -7.00 -3.47
CA TRP A 51 10.51 -8.07 -2.46
C TRP A 51 11.90 -8.21 -1.85
N GLU A 52 12.85 -7.36 -2.20
CA GLU A 52 14.20 -7.42 -1.67
C GLU A 52 14.25 -7.07 -0.18
N TRP A 53 14.80 -8.00 0.61
CA TRP A 53 14.88 -7.84 2.05
C TRP A 53 15.66 -6.59 2.47
N GLU A 54 16.79 -6.30 1.83
CA GLU A 54 17.63 -5.14 2.17
C GLU A 54 16.89 -3.79 2.02
N ARG A 55 15.89 -3.74 1.15
CA ARG A 55 15.05 -2.56 0.95
C ARG A 55 13.89 -2.52 1.95
N ALA A 56 13.28 -3.66 2.21
CA ALA A 56 12.07 -3.76 3.02
C ALA A 56 12.38 -3.74 4.53
N LYS A 57 13.58 -4.18 4.93
CA LYS A 57 13.97 -4.40 6.33
C LYS A 57 13.61 -3.25 7.27
N ASP A 58 13.83 -2.00 6.88
CA ASP A 58 13.64 -0.86 7.78
C ASP A 58 12.19 -0.36 7.89
N ASN A 59 11.31 -0.79 6.98
CA ASN A 59 9.98 -0.19 6.81
C ASN A 59 8.84 -1.20 6.58
N TYR A 60 9.10 -2.51 6.49
CA TYR A 60 8.08 -3.51 6.14
C TYR A 60 6.88 -3.51 7.10
N TRP A 61 7.11 -3.34 8.41
CA TRP A 61 6.03 -3.32 9.42
C TRP A 61 5.24 -2.01 9.46
N LYS A 62 5.74 -0.95 8.82
CA LYS A 62 5.07 0.36 8.73
C LYS A 62 4.11 0.41 7.54
N GLN A 63 4.29 -0.50 6.59
CA GLN A 63 3.50 -0.52 5.36
C GLN A 63 2.13 -1.19 5.61
N PRO A 64 1.06 -0.66 5.00
CA PRO A 64 -0.26 -1.23 5.15
C PRO A 64 -0.37 -2.57 4.41
N CYS A 65 -0.46 -3.68 5.16
CA CYS A 65 -0.72 -5.01 4.58
C CYS A 65 -2.22 -5.28 4.38
N VAL A 66 -3.07 -4.78 5.30
CA VAL A 66 -4.53 -4.99 5.29
C VAL A 66 -5.22 -3.63 5.42
N PHE A 67 -6.38 -3.47 4.79
CA PHE A 67 -7.18 -2.25 4.92
C PHE A 67 -7.80 -2.10 6.32
N PHE A 68 -8.29 -3.21 6.86
CA PHE A 68 -8.84 -3.29 8.21
C PHE A 68 -7.94 -4.14 9.11
N ASP A 69 -7.22 -3.48 10.02
CA ASP A 69 -6.49 -4.15 11.10
C ASP A 69 -6.87 -3.51 12.44
N PHE A 70 -8.01 -3.95 12.99
CA PHE A 70 -8.55 -3.42 14.24
C PHE A 70 -7.61 -3.68 15.44
N ASN A 71 -6.84 -4.76 15.39
CA ASN A 71 -6.00 -5.20 16.50
C ASN A 71 -4.52 -4.80 16.33
N GLY A 72 -4.16 -4.15 15.21
CA GLY A 72 -2.81 -3.70 14.91
C GLY A 72 -1.77 -4.83 14.84
N VAL A 73 -2.21 -6.06 14.60
CA VAL A 73 -1.33 -7.25 14.64
C VAL A 73 -0.35 -7.23 13.48
N THR A 74 -0.76 -6.67 12.34
CA THR A 74 0.05 -6.66 11.10
C THR A 74 1.17 -5.63 11.11
N ARG A 75 1.16 -4.69 12.08
CA ARG A 75 2.17 -3.63 12.23
C ARG A 75 3.27 -3.94 13.24
N LYS A 76 3.31 -5.16 13.78
CA LYS A 76 4.33 -5.59 14.73
C LYS A 76 5.55 -6.13 14.00
N ARG A 77 6.73 -5.82 14.53
CA ARG A 77 8.00 -6.38 14.06
C ARG A 77 8.11 -7.85 14.46
N CYS A 78 8.67 -8.65 13.56
CA CYS A 78 8.97 -10.06 13.80
C CYS A 78 10.49 -10.25 13.80
N GLU A 79 11.11 -10.09 14.97
CA GLU A 79 12.58 -10.11 15.13
C GLU A 79 13.19 -11.44 14.66
N LEU A 80 12.54 -12.57 14.94
CA LEU A 80 13.00 -13.89 14.50
C LEU A 80 13.07 -13.99 12.97
N MET A 81 12.05 -13.48 12.29
CA MET A 81 12.01 -13.45 10.82
C MET A 81 13.11 -12.53 10.27
N GLU A 82 13.36 -11.38 10.92
CA GLU A 82 14.41 -10.44 10.53
C GLU A 82 15.80 -11.10 10.55
N VAL A 83 16.12 -11.81 11.64
CA VAL A 83 17.39 -12.54 11.79
C VAL A 83 17.53 -13.63 10.73
N LEU A 84 16.48 -14.44 10.51
CA LEU A 84 16.49 -15.49 9.49
C LEU A 84 16.71 -14.93 8.08
N GLN A 85 16.05 -13.83 7.72
CA GLN A 85 16.22 -13.22 6.41
C GLN A 85 17.61 -12.59 6.23
N ASP A 86 18.19 -11.99 7.27
CA ASP A 86 19.57 -11.51 7.24
C ASP A 86 20.56 -12.66 7.00
N GLU A 87 20.39 -13.80 7.68
CA GLU A 87 21.22 -14.99 7.49
C GLU A 87 21.08 -15.57 6.08
N MET A 88 19.86 -15.64 5.56
CA MET A 88 19.59 -16.12 4.20
C MET A 88 20.23 -15.22 3.14
N VAL A 89 20.17 -13.90 3.30
CA VAL A 89 20.83 -12.95 2.40
C VAL A 89 22.35 -13.09 2.49
N ALA A 90 22.91 -13.21 3.70
CA ALA A 90 24.34 -13.43 3.90
C ALA A 90 24.81 -14.76 3.27
N ALA A 91 24.03 -15.83 3.40
CA ALA A 91 24.31 -17.12 2.77
C ALA A 91 24.19 -17.05 1.23
N ALA A 92 23.20 -16.34 0.70
CA ALA A 92 23.01 -16.16 -0.74
C ALA A 92 24.17 -15.38 -1.38
N LYS A 93 24.67 -14.34 -0.69
CA LYS A 93 25.86 -13.57 -1.11
C LYS A 93 27.11 -14.45 -1.10
N LYS A 94 27.30 -15.27 -0.06
CA LYS A 94 28.42 -16.24 0.01
C LYS A 94 28.37 -17.27 -1.14
N ARG A 95 27.19 -17.62 -1.62
CA ARG A 95 26.98 -18.54 -2.75
C ARG A 95 27.11 -17.86 -4.12
N GLY A 96 27.24 -16.53 -4.18
CA GLY A 96 27.31 -15.78 -5.44
C GLY A 96 26.01 -15.78 -6.24
N THR A 97 24.90 -16.22 -5.64
CA THR A 97 23.59 -16.26 -6.30
C THR A 97 22.87 -14.90 -6.31
N ARG A 98 23.39 -13.91 -5.57
CA ARG A 98 22.81 -12.57 -5.44
C ARG A 98 23.86 -11.56 -4.98
#